data_AF-A0AA35X5A3-F1
#
_entry.id   AF-A0AA35X5A3-F1
#
_cell.length_a   1.000
_cell.length_b   1.000
_cell.length_c   1.000
_cell.angle_alpha   90.00
_cell.angle_beta   90.00
_cell.angle_gamma   90.00
#
_symmetry.space_group_name_H-M   'P 1'
#
loop_
_entity.id
_entity.type
_entity.pdbx_description
1 polymer ?
#
loop_
_entity_poly.entity_id
_entity_poly.type
_entity_poly.pdbx_seq_one_letter_code
_entity_poly.pdbx_strand_id
1 'polypeptide(L)'
;MAKSSPRLNKQTTQNITVQVELLVRAHDCYTLGCSVDGISEVLLVVRQWVPNLILLKLFSLVVRLLTGIGRFYEMDYILQLLMENDQFESLLHTGLEKEEQLRVALMDYLQTHHLNDHEKMQMVALKFGMFYELANTKQEQAKRDLRRIKPKHLASSNPETVKTLKAVFESLRTAAKTYSQEDYLSSAQQCYSLARLVALQLSLLHGSGNKQVINLDHKKVVKLMEELPFQEALIVADAYKRTSWTDWVGPLYKKVVIGGHFHYLSDYKTAFPLKANMFQELASRYQHDRERPPESAANMRRLLGHLRNLPLKRKIATDLGLSDVLQSLSPTQDEGFLNDIARL
;
A
#
# COMPACT_ATOMS: atom_id res chain seq x y z
N MET A 1 15.35 5.90 54.69
CA MET A 1 16.63 6.59 54.43
C MET A 1 17.07 6.25 53.01
N ALA A 2 16.79 7.14 52.06
CA ALA A 2 17.15 6.98 50.66
C ALA A 2 18.67 7.20 50.52
N LYS A 3 19.38 6.20 50.00
CA LYS A 3 20.80 6.30 49.66
C LYS A 3 20.97 7.36 48.59
N SER A 4 21.65 8.43 48.95
CA SER A 4 22.10 9.49 48.06
C SER A 4 23.01 8.91 46.99
N SER A 5 22.68 9.16 45.73
CA SER A 5 23.52 8.86 44.57
C SER A 5 24.89 9.54 44.75
N PRO A 6 26.03 8.84 44.59
CA PRO A 6 27.34 9.48 44.66
C PRO A 6 27.50 10.39 43.45
N ARG A 7 27.58 11.71 43.67
CA ARG A 7 27.98 12.66 42.62
C ARG A 7 29.42 12.35 42.23
N LEU A 8 29.65 11.82 41.02
CA LEU A 8 31.01 11.59 40.51
C LEU A 8 31.79 12.90 40.47
N ASN A 9 33.06 12.83 40.89
CA ASN A 9 34.00 13.94 40.75
C ASN A 9 34.28 14.20 39.25
N LYS A 10 34.38 15.49 38.88
CA LYS A 10 34.62 15.96 37.50
C LYS A 10 35.85 15.30 36.86
N GLN A 11 36.88 15.05 37.66
CA GLN A 11 38.13 14.41 37.22
C GLN A 11 37.95 12.92 36.91
N THR A 12 37.11 12.22 37.68
CA THR A 12 36.75 10.82 37.42
C THR A 12 35.95 10.69 36.12
N THR A 13 35.00 11.59 35.88
CA THR A 13 34.24 11.61 34.62
C THR A 13 35.14 11.87 33.42
N GLN A 14 36.11 12.79 33.53
CA GLN A 14 37.09 13.04 32.46
C GLN A 14 37.94 11.80 32.14
N ASN A 15 38.41 11.08 33.16
CA ASN A 15 39.18 9.84 32.94
C ASN A 15 38.34 8.78 32.20
N ILE A 16 37.07 8.62 32.55
CA ILE A 16 36.17 7.68 31.88
C ILE A 16 35.93 8.10 30.43
N THR A 17 35.74 9.39 30.15
CA THR A 17 35.59 9.90 28.78
C THR A 17 36.82 9.58 27.92
N VAL A 18 38.04 9.75 28.47
CA VAL A 18 39.28 9.42 27.76
C VAL A 18 39.35 7.92 27.46
N GLN A 19 38.97 7.07 28.41
CA GLN A 19 38.96 5.61 28.21
C GLN A 19 37.97 5.19 27.12
N VAL A 20 36.78 5.81 27.06
CA VAL A 20 35.80 5.58 25.99
C VAL A 20 36.38 5.96 24.63
N GLU A 21 36.98 7.15 24.50
CA GLU A 21 37.57 7.58 23.23
C GLU A 21 38.76 6.69 22.82
N LEU A 22 39.56 6.22 23.78
CA LEU A 22 40.65 5.29 23.52
C LEU A 22 40.15 3.97 22.95
N LEU A 23 39.03 3.44 23.46
CA LEU A 23 38.40 2.22 22.94
C LEU A 23 37.89 2.42 21.51
N VAL A 24 37.25 3.55 21.22
CA VAL A 24 36.81 3.89 19.86
C VAL A 24 38.01 3.95 18.91
N ARG A 25 39.08 4.65 19.29
CA ARG A 25 40.29 4.75 18.45
C ARG A 25 41.04 3.43 18.31
N ALA A 26 41.06 2.60 19.34
CA ALA A 26 41.63 1.26 19.25
C ALA A 26 40.88 0.41 18.21
N HIS A 27 39.54 0.48 18.22
CA HIS A 27 38.72 -0.19 17.21
C HIS A 27 38.98 0.35 15.79
N ASP A 28 39.04 1.67 15.61
CA ASP A 28 39.39 2.28 14.31
C ASP A 28 40.73 1.72 13.78
N CYS A 29 41.75 1.69 14.64
CA CYS A 29 43.08 1.18 14.30
C CYS A 29 43.07 -0.31 13.94
N TYR A 30 42.35 -1.15 14.70
CA TYR A 30 42.25 -2.58 14.39
C TYR A 30 41.44 -2.84 13.13
N THR A 31 40.42 -2.03 12.85
CA THR A 31 39.64 -2.09 11.60
C THR A 31 40.51 -1.72 10.40
N LEU A 32 41.29 -0.64 10.50
CA LEU A 32 42.26 -0.24 9.46
C LEU A 32 43.37 -1.28 9.27
N GLY A 33 43.83 -1.91 10.35
CA GLY A 33 44.82 -2.98 10.33
C GLY A 33 44.25 -4.36 9.99
N CYS A 34 42.95 -4.48 9.70
CA CYS A 34 42.23 -5.73 9.44
C CYS A 34 42.46 -6.83 10.51
N SER A 35 42.66 -6.44 11.77
CA SER A 35 42.90 -7.37 12.88
C SER A 35 41.57 -7.79 13.53
N VAL A 36 41.09 -8.98 13.18
CA VAL A 36 39.85 -9.55 13.74
C VAL A 36 39.99 -9.82 15.25
N ASP A 37 41.17 -10.27 15.69
CA ASP A 37 41.45 -10.52 17.10
C ASP A 37 41.42 -9.21 17.91
N GLY A 38 42.02 -8.15 17.38
CA GLY A 38 42.02 -6.84 18.03
C GLY A 38 40.62 -6.24 18.13
N ILE A 39 39.80 -6.38 17.08
CA ILE A 39 38.39 -5.98 17.11
C ILE A 39 37.64 -6.76 18.18
N SER A 40 37.82 -8.08 18.24
CA SER A 40 37.14 -8.96 19.19
C SER A 40 37.50 -8.61 20.65
N GLU A 41 38.77 -8.30 20.92
CA GLU A 41 39.23 -7.87 22.24
C GLU A 41 38.59 -6.54 22.65
N VAL A 42 38.52 -5.55 21.75
CA VAL A 42 37.84 -4.28 22.04
C VAL A 42 36.37 -4.51 22.37
N LEU A 43 35.66 -5.32 21.58
CA LEU A 43 34.25 -5.64 21.83
C LEU A 43 34.04 -6.37 23.17
N LEU A 44 34.96 -7.26 23.56
CA LEU A 44 34.92 -7.95 24.85
C LEU A 44 35.08 -6.96 26.02
N VAL A 45 36.08 -6.08 25.95
CA VAL A 45 36.30 -5.04 26.96
C VAL A 45 35.08 -4.14 27.08
N VAL A 46 34.56 -3.67 25.95
CA VAL A 46 33.33 -2.87 25.85
C VAL A 46 32.15 -3.57 26.52
N ARG A 47 31.95 -4.87 26.28
CA ARG A 47 30.87 -5.65 26.90
C ARG A 47 30.96 -5.73 28.42
N GLN A 48 32.17 -5.84 28.95
CA GLN A 48 32.39 -5.84 30.40
C GLN A 48 32.22 -4.46 31.03
N TRP A 49 32.50 -3.40 30.27
CA TRP A 49 32.53 -2.03 30.77
C TRP A 49 31.18 -1.32 30.74
N VAL A 50 30.35 -1.57 29.73
CA VAL A 50 29.05 -0.89 29.55
C VAL A 50 28.15 -1.01 30.79
N PRO A 51 27.99 -2.16 31.48
CA PRO A 51 27.19 -2.25 32.70
C PRO A 51 27.62 -1.27 33.80
N ASN A 52 28.93 -1.01 33.94
CA ASN A 52 29.44 -0.03 34.89
C ASN A 52 29.07 1.40 34.48
N LEU A 53 29.12 1.73 33.19
CA LEU A 53 28.70 3.04 32.69
C LEU A 53 27.20 3.29 32.92
N ILE A 54 26.37 2.25 32.77
CA ILE A 54 24.93 2.30 33.05
C ILE A 54 24.68 2.53 34.54
N LEU A 55 25.38 1.80 35.44
CA LEU A 55 25.31 2.01 36.89
C LEU A 55 25.65 3.45 37.31
N LEU A 56 26.62 4.06 36.63
CA LEU A 56 27.02 5.45 36.84
C LEU A 56 26.11 6.47 36.13
N LYS A 57 25.08 6.01 35.41
CA LYS A 57 24.16 6.83 34.60
C LYS A 57 24.84 7.69 33.54
N LEU A 58 25.95 7.22 32.98
CA LEU A 58 26.73 7.91 31.94
C LEU A 58 26.27 7.51 30.53
N PHE A 59 24.98 7.71 30.24
CA PHE A 59 24.35 7.22 29.00
C PHE A 59 24.92 7.87 27.73
N SER A 60 25.33 9.14 27.78
CA SER A 60 25.96 9.81 26.63
C SER A 60 27.28 9.13 26.20
N LEU A 61 28.03 8.59 27.16
CA LEU A 61 29.26 7.85 26.89
C LEU A 61 28.96 6.45 26.32
N VAL A 62 27.89 5.81 26.78
CA VAL A 62 27.41 4.54 26.22
C VAL A 62 26.98 4.73 24.76
N VAL A 63 26.22 5.79 24.47
CA VAL A 63 25.86 6.14 23.08
C VAL A 63 27.10 6.43 22.24
N ARG A 64 28.05 7.24 22.74
CA ARG A 64 29.32 7.54 22.06
C ARG A 64 30.13 6.29 21.72
N LEU A 65 30.14 5.30 22.62
CA LEU A 65 30.84 4.03 22.44
C LEU A 65 30.16 3.18 21.36
N LEU A 66 28.82 3.09 21.38
CA LEU A 66 28.03 2.38 20.38
C LEU A 66 28.22 2.98 18.97
N THR A 67 28.04 4.29 18.84
CA THR A 67 28.13 4.98 17.55
C THR A 67 29.57 5.15 17.08
N GLY A 68 30.52 5.25 18.02
CA GLY A 68 31.94 5.30 17.70
C GLY A 68 32.49 4.01 17.11
N ILE A 69 32.10 2.86 17.67
CA ILE A 69 32.54 1.56 17.18
C ILE A 69 31.74 1.14 15.93
N GLY A 70 30.46 1.52 15.84
CA GLY A 70 29.64 1.28 14.64
C GLY A 70 29.28 -0.19 14.36
N ARG A 71 29.66 -1.11 15.26
CA ARG A 71 29.39 -2.56 15.16
C ARG A 71 28.06 -2.92 15.84
N PHE A 72 26.98 -2.37 15.30
CA PHE A 72 25.67 -2.39 15.97
C PHE A 72 25.09 -3.79 16.22
N TYR A 73 25.36 -4.75 15.32
CA TYR A 73 24.90 -6.14 15.49
C TYR A 73 25.67 -6.87 16.60
N GLU A 74 26.99 -6.68 16.71
CA GLU A 74 27.79 -7.29 17.79
C GLU A 74 27.54 -6.60 19.15
N MET A 75 26.95 -5.41 19.13
CA MET A 75 26.70 -4.56 20.30
C MET A 75 25.21 -4.36 20.60
N ASP A 76 24.35 -5.28 20.13
CA ASP A 76 22.90 -5.27 20.35
C ASP A 76 22.51 -5.21 21.85
N TYR A 77 23.31 -5.83 22.72
CA TYR A 77 23.14 -5.80 24.17
C TYR A 77 23.16 -4.37 24.75
N ILE A 78 23.82 -3.42 24.08
CA ILE A 78 23.79 -2.01 24.50
C ILE A 78 22.40 -1.42 24.26
N LEU A 79 21.75 -1.77 23.14
CA LEU A 79 20.37 -1.36 22.86
C LEU A 79 19.43 -1.93 23.93
N GLN A 80 19.60 -3.20 24.30
CA GLN A 80 18.86 -3.82 25.39
C GLN A 80 19.05 -3.07 26.72
N LEU A 81 20.30 -2.78 27.11
CA LEU A 81 20.58 -2.08 28.37
C LEU A 81 20.01 -0.65 28.38
N LEU A 82 20.05 0.07 27.26
CA LEU A 82 19.44 1.40 27.15
C LEU A 82 17.91 1.34 27.22
N MET A 83 17.29 0.29 26.66
CA MET A 83 15.86 0.04 26.77
C MET A 83 15.43 -0.25 28.21
N GLU A 84 16.16 -1.12 28.92
CA GLU A 84 15.88 -1.48 30.31
C GLU A 84 16.02 -0.29 31.29
N ASN A 85 16.76 0.75 30.91
CA ASN A 85 17.00 1.94 31.72
C ASN A 85 16.20 3.17 31.25
N ASP A 86 15.23 3.03 30.35
CA ASP A 86 14.43 4.14 29.79
C ASP A 86 15.29 5.23 29.11
N GLN A 87 16.41 4.85 28.49
CA GLN A 87 17.35 5.78 27.83
C GLN A 87 17.49 5.55 26.33
N PHE A 88 16.57 4.78 25.73
CA PHE A 88 16.53 4.55 24.28
C PHE A 88 16.52 5.86 23.47
N GLU A 89 15.81 6.88 23.96
CA GLU A 89 15.74 8.20 23.29
C GLU A 89 17.10 8.88 23.14
N SER A 90 18.10 8.51 23.96
CA SER A 90 19.47 9.04 23.84
C SER A 90 20.12 8.68 22.50
N LEU A 91 19.66 7.60 21.85
CA LEU A 91 20.10 7.17 20.51
C LEU A 91 19.45 8.02 19.39
N LEU A 92 18.43 8.80 19.74
CA LEU A 92 17.66 9.67 18.85
C LEU A 92 18.07 11.13 18.98
N HIS A 93 19.26 11.42 19.50
CA HIS A 93 19.79 12.78 19.54
C HIS A 93 20.31 13.26 18.18
N THR A 94 20.25 14.59 17.97
CA THR A 94 20.64 15.27 16.73
C THR A 94 22.13 15.05 16.43
N GLY A 95 22.42 14.50 15.24
CA GLY A 95 23.78 14.19 14.77
C GLY A 95 23.95 12.76 14.28
N LEU A 96 23.18 11.81 14.81
CA LEU A 96 23.24 10.38 14.46
C LEU A 96 22.37 10.00 13.25
N GLU A 97 21.51 10.91 12.79
CA GLU A 97 20.58 10.72 11.66
C GLU A 97 21.27 10.36 10.33
N LYS A 98 22.58 10.69 10.22
CA LYS A 98 23.38 10.41 9.01
C LYS A 98 23.96 9.00 8.97
N GLU A 99 23.94 8.26 10.08
CA GLU A 99 24.45 6.89 10.13
C GLU A 99 23.39 5.89 9.68
N GLU A 100 23.39 5.55 8.39
CA GLU A 100 22.44 4.61 7.81
C GLU A 100 22.50 3.21 8.45
N GLN A 101 23.69 2.79 8.92
CA GLN A 101 23.88 1.51 9.61
C GLN A 101 23.20 1.48 10.99
N LEU A 102 23.23 2.59 11.74
CA LEU A 102 22.53 2.70 13.01
C LEU A 102 21.01 2.61 12.79
N ARG A 103 20.50 3.29 11.76
CA ARG A 103 19.09 3.24 11.36
C ARG A 103 18.61 1.80 11.14
N VAL A 104 19.32 1.04 10.32
CA VAL A 104 18.96 -0.36 10.00
C VAL A 104 19.03 -1.23 11.25
N ALA A 105 20.09 -1.12 12.05
CA ALA A 105 20.26 -1.93 13.24
C ALA A 105 19.21 -1.64 14.33
N LEU A 106 18.86 -0.38 14.56
CA LEU A 106 17.80 -0.01 15.50
C LEU A 106 16.45 -0.59 15.08
N MET A 107 16.19 -0.60 13.77
CA MET A 107 14.91 -1.08 13.25
C MET A 107 14.80 -2.59 13.25
N ASP A 108 15.87 -3.29 12.89
CA ASP A 108 15.96 -4.74 13.02
C ASP A 108 15.83 -5.20 14.48
N TYR A 109 16.49 -4.48 15.41
CA TYR A 109 16.38 -4.74 16.84
C TYR A 109 14.94 -4.59 17.36
N LEU A 110 14.26 -3.48 17.02
CA LEU A 110 12.87 -3.26 17.45
C LEU A 110 11.90 -4.27 16.81
N GLN A 111 12.10 -4.65 15.55
CA GLN A 111 11.30 -5.67 14.88
C GLN A 111 11.53 -7.08 15.45
N THR A 112 12.72 -7.38 15.96
CA THR A 112 13.03 -8.70 16.52
C THR A 112 12.57 -8.83 17.97
N HIS A 113 12.83 -7.81 18.80
CA HIS A 113 12.64 -7.88 20.25
C HIS A 113 11.39 -7.14 20.76
N HIS A 114 10.87 -6.17 20.01
CA HIS A 114 9.80 -5.26 20.47
C HIS A 114 8.69 -5.03 19.43
N LEU A 115 8.20 -6.12 18.80
CA LEU A 115 7.16 -6.12 17.76
C LEU A 115 5.88 -5.31 18.07
N ASN A 116 5.57 -5.11 19.35
CA ASN A 116 4.36 -4.41 19.80
C ASN A 116 4.63 -2.97 20.30
N ASP A 117 5.88 -2.54 20.36
CA ASP A 117 6.24 -1.18 20.80
C ASP A 117 6.15 -0.19 19.65
N HIS A 118 4.91 0.12 19.26
CA HIS A 118 4.60 1.02 18.16
C HIS A 118 5.08 2.45 18.38
N GLU A 119 5.21 2.87 19.64
CA GLU A 119 5.68 4.22 19.99
C GLU A 119 7.17 4.37 19.67
N LYS A 120 8.02 3.44 20.15
CA LYS A 120 9.46 3.50 19.85
C LYS A 120 9.77 3.30 18.37
N MET A 121 9.06 2.40 17.69
CA MET A 121 9.18 2.26 16.23
C MET A 121 8.83 3.56 15.50
N GLN A 122 7.78 4.26 15.93
CA GLN A 122 7.42 5.57 15.38
C GLN A 122 8.48 6.63 15.66
N MET A 123 9.10 6.65 16.85
CA MET A 123 10.16 7.60 17.18
C MET A 123 11.40 7.42 16.31
N VAL A 124 11.87 6.17 16.11
CA VAL A 124 12.98 5.88 15.19
C VAL A 124 12.60 6.30 13.76
N ALA A 125 11.38 5.97 13.32
CA ALA A 125 10.95 6.30 11.97
C ALA A 125 10.87 7.80 11.70
N LEU A 126 10.37 8.59 12.65
CA LEU A 126 10.35 10.04 12.53
C LEU A 126 11.75 10.64 12.54
N LYS A 127 12.67 10.10 13.34
CA LYS A 127 14.02 10.65 13.50
C LYS A 127 14.93 10.35 12.31
N PHE A 128 14.86 9.13 11.77
CA PHE A 128 15.71 8.68 10.67
C PHE A 128 15.02 8.77 9.28
N GLY A 129 13.87 9.44 9.19
CA GLY A 129 13.12 9.57 7.94
C GLY A 129 12.58 8.24 7.39
N MET A 130 12.35 7.23 8.25
CA MET A 130 11.80 5.92 7.86
C MET A 130 10.28 5.97 7.69
N PHE A 131 9.81 6.94 6.91
CA PHE A 131 8.37 7.14 6.68
C PHE A 131 7.74 5.93 5.99
N TYR A 132 8.51 5.19 5.20
CA TYR A 132 8.07 3.94 4.57
C TYR A 132 7.71 2.88 5.62
N GLU A 133 8.59 2.59 6.56
CA GLU A 133 8.41 1.57 7.61
C GLU A 133 7.24 1.92 8.54
N LEU A 134 7.11 3.20 8.88
CA LEU A 134 5.98 3.72 9.66
C LEU A 134 4.66 3.52 8.92
N ALA A 135 4.59 3.95 7.65
CA ALA A 135 3.40 3.80 6.82
C ALA A 135 3.06 2.33 6.57
N ASN A 136 4.07 1.48 6.36
CA ASN A 136 3.92 0.05 6.11
C ASN A 136 3.37 -0.68 7.34
N THR A 137 3.93 -0.41 8.53
CA THR A 137 3.44 -0.98 9.79
C THR A 137 1.97 -0.63 10.01
N LYS A 138 1.60 0.63 9.77
CA LYS A 138 0.24 1.12 9.90
C LYS A 138 -0.71 0.51 8.85
N GLN A 139 -0.24 0.37 7.62
CA GLN A 139 -0.99 -0.30 6.53
C GLN A 139 -1.23 -1.78 6.86
N GLU A 140 -0.22 -2.50 7.36
CA GLU A 140 -0.35 -3.92 7.72
C GLU A 140 -1.24 -4.13 8.94
N GLN A 141 -1.22 -3.22 9.92
CA GLN A 141 -2.19 -3.21 11.01
C GLN A 141 -3.63 -3.02 10.48
N ALA A 142 -3.86 -2.02 9.63
CA ALA A 142 -5.17 -1.78 9.04
C ALA A 142 -5.68 -2.99 8.23
N LYS A 143 -4.82 -3.65 7.45
CA LYS A 143 -5.15 -4.89 6.73
C LYS A 143 -5.47 -6.05 7.68
N ARG A 144 -4.73 -6.19 8.78
CA ARG A 144 -5.02 -7.22 9.81
C ARG A 144 -6.39 -6.99 10.44
N ASP A 145 -6.72 -5.76 10.80
CA ASP A 145 -8.02 -5.42 11.38
C ASP A 145 -9.16 -5.63 10.38
N LEU A 146 -8.96 -5.28 9.11
CA LEU A 146 -9.92 -5.61 8.04
C LEU A 146 -10.18 -7.10 7.94
N ARG A 147 -9.14 -7.94 7.94
CA ARG A 147 -9.26 -9.41 7.83
C ARG A 147 -10.05 -10.03 8.98
N ARG A 148 -10.09 -9.39 10.16
CA ARG A 148 -10.85 -9.86 11.32
C ARG A 148 -12.36 -9.64 11.19
N ILE A 149 -12.80 -8.74 10.30
CA ILE A 149 -14.22 -8.45 10.10
C ILE A 149 -14.87 -9.60 9.32
N LYS A 150 -15.72 -10.36 10.01
CA LYS A 150 -16.51 -11.44 9.41
C LYS A 150 -17.77 -10.90 8.70
N PRO A 151 -18.22 -11.55 7.61
CA PRO A 151 -19.45 -11.18 6.89
C PRO A 151 -20.69 -11.01 7.78
N LYS A 152 -20.85 -11.88 8.78
CA LYS A 152 -21.99 -11.86 9.72
C LYS A 152 -22.08 -10.54 10.51
N HIS A 153 -20.95 -9.90 10.81
CA HIS A 153 -20.92 -8.64 11.56
C HIS A 153 -21.31 -7.43 10.70
N LEU A 154 -21.08 -7.51 9.38
CA LEU A 154 -21.56 -6.53 8.41
C LEU A 154 -23.08 -6.66 8.25
N ALA A 155 -23.58 -7.90 8.15
CA ALA A 155 -25.00 -8.20 8.03
C ALA A 155 -25.85 -7.65 9.20
N SER A 156 -25.28 -7.58 10.41
CA SER A 156 -25.96 -7.09 11.61
C SER A 156 -25.69 -5.62 11.93
N SER A 157 -24.95 -4.89 11.08
CA SER A 157 -24.51 -3.50 11.33
C SER A 157 -24.00 -3.29 12.76
N ASN A 158 -23.12 -4.18 13.24
CA ASN A 158 -22.62 -4.12 14.62
C ASN A 158 -21.86 -2.79 14.86
N PRO A 159 -22.22 -1.99 15.91
CA PRO A 159 -21.52 -0.76 16.26
C PRO A 159 -19.99 -0.90 16.39
N GLU A 160 -19.50 -2.03 16.90
CA GLU A 160 -18.07 -2.30 17.02
C GLU A 160 -17.39 -2.46 15.66
N THR A 161 -18.09 -3.04 14.69
CA THR A 161 -17.60 -3.20 13.31
C THR A 161 -17.51 -1.84 12.62
N VAL A 162 -18.52 -0.98 12.80
CA VAL A 162 -18.47 0.41 12.30
C VAL A 162 -17.32 1.19 12.91
N LYS A 163 -17.10 1.06 14.24
CA LYS A 163 -15.96 1.69 14.92
C LYS A 163 -14.62 1.19 14.37
N THR A 164 -14.48 -0.11 14.15
CA THR A 164 -13.28 -0.73 13.59
C THR A 164 -13.02 -0.23 12.16
N LEU A 165 -14.05 -0.19 11.31
CA LEU A 165 -13.94 0.31 9.93
C LEU A 165 -13.52 1.79 9.88
N LYS A 166 -14.06 2.63 10.78
CA LYS A 166 -13.62 4.03 10.91
C LYS A 166 -12.15 4.14 11.32
N ALA A 167 -11.70 3.33 12.28
CA ALA A 167 -10.31 3.30 12.70
C ALA A 167 -9.36 2.82 11.58
N VAL A 168 -9.77 1.79 10.83
CA VAL A 168 -9.05 1.32 9.63
C VAL A 168 -8.95 2.42 8.58
N PHE A 169 -10.05 3.11 8.29
CA PHE A 169 -10.09 4.19 7.31
C PHE A 169 -9.09 5.30 7.66
N GLU A 170 -9.10 5.79 8.90
CA GLU A 170 -8.15 6.82 9.35
C GLU A 170 -6.70 6.30 9.34
N SER A 171 -6.49 5.03 9.66
CA SER A 171 -5.18 4.41 9.62
C SER A 171 -4.60 4.38 8.20
N LEU A 172 -5.40 3.94 7.21
CA LEU A 172 -5.02 3.91 5.80
C LEU A 172 -4.82 5.32 5.23
N ARG A 173 -5.68 6.28 5.61
CA ARG A 173 -5.53 7.69 5.21
C ARG A 173 -4.22 8.28 5.73
N THR A 174 -3.89 8.02 6.99
CA THR A 174 -2.62 8.50 7.57
C THR A 174 -1.43 7.82 6.89
N ALA A 175 -1.49 6.51 6.68
CA ALA A 175 -0.43 5.77 5.97
C ALA A 175 -0.22 6.29 4.54
N ALA A 176 -1.30 6.57 3.80
CA ALA A 176 -1.21 7.18 2.47
C ALA A 176 -0.52 8.54 2.51
N LYS A 177 -0.89 9.41 3.46
CA LYS A 177 -0.24 10.72 3.65
C LYS A 177 1.25 10.57 3.94
N THR A 178 1.62 9.62 4.80
CA THR A 178 3.03 9.36 5.15
C THR A 178 3.81 8.82 3.96
N TYR A 179 3.26 7.88 3.16
CA TYR A 179 3.90 7.43 1.93
C TYR A 179 4.09 8.56 0.91
N SER A 180 3.14 9.49 0.80
CA SER A 180 3.24 10.63 -0.12
C SER A 180 4.28 11.68 0.28
N GLN A 181 4.77 11.70 1.53
CA GLN A 181 5.79 12.65 1.96
C GLN A 181 7.17 12.36 1.33
N GLU A 182 7.43 11.11 0.98
CA GLU A 182 8.70 10.62 0.44
C GLU A 182 8.54 10.03 -0.98
N ASP A 183 7.53 10.49 -1.74
CA ASP A 183 7.26 10.07 -3.11
C ASP A 183 7.04 8.56 -3.35
N TYR A 184 6.63 7.80 -2.32
CA TYR A 184 6.23 6.39 -2.45
C TYR A 184 4.81 6.24 -3.04
N LEU A 185 4.63 6.72 -4.27
CA LEU A 185 3.31 6.89 -4.91
C LEU A 185 2.51 5.59 -5.07
N SER A 186 3.17 4.47 -5.38
CA SER A 186 2.48 3.17 -5.55
C SER A 186 1.85 2.69 -4.24
N SER A 187 2.57 2.78 -3.13
CA SER A 187 2.08 2.39 -1.80
C SER A 187 1.01 3.36 -1.30
N ALA A 188 1.20 4.66 -1.53
CA ALA A 188 0.19 5.68 -1.24
C ALA A 188 -1.13 5.39 -1.98
N GLN A 189 -1.06 5.08 -3.28
CA GLN A 189 -2.23 4.76 -4.09
C GLN A 189 -2.93 3.49 -3.62
N GLN A 190 -2.19 2.45 -3.21
CA GLN A 190 -2.79 1.24 -2.65
C GLN A 190 -3.55 1.53 -1.35
N CYS A 191 -2.98 2.33 -0.44
CA CYS A 191 -3.66 2.77 0.77
C CYS A 191 -4.91 3.60 0.46
N TYR A 192 -4.83 4.49 -0.53
CA TYR A 192 -5.94 5.32 -0.96
C TYR A 192 -7.10 4.49 -1.55
N SER A 193 -6.81 3.57 -2.46
CA SER A 193 -7.82 2.67 -3.05
C SER A 193 -8.49 1.80 -1.98
N LEU A 194 -7.71 1.28 -1.01
CA LEU A 194 -8.28 0.51 0.08
C LEU A 194 -9.13 1.38 1.03
N ALA A 195 -8.69 2.61 1.33
CA ALA A 195 -9.47 3.56 2.13
C ALA A 195 -10.80 3.92 1.46
N ARG A 196 -10.81 4.12 0.14
CA ARG A 196 -12.05 4.33 -0.64
C ARG A 196 -12.99 3.13 -0.57
N LEU A 197 -12.46 1.91 -0.63
CA LEU A 197 -13.27 0.70 -0.46
C LEU A 197 -13.88 0.61 0.95
N VAL A 198 -13.13 0.96 1.98
CA VAL A 198 -13.63 0.98 3.37
C VAL A 198 -14.71 2.06 3.54
N ALA A 199 -14.52 3.24 2.95
CA ALA A 199 -15.52 4.30 2.95
C ALA A 199 -16.81 3.86 2.24
N LEU A 200 -16.70 3.16 1.10
CA LEU A 200 -17.83 2.56 0.40
C LEU A 200 -18.54 1.50 1.26
N GLN A 201 -17.79 0.66 1.97
CA GLN A 201 -18.41 -0.31 2.89
C GLN A 201 -19.20 0.40 4.00
N LEU A 202 -18.67 1.49 4.55
CA LEU A 202 -19.35 2.28 5.58
C LEU A 202 -20.64 2.92 5.04
N SER A 203 -20.65 3.45 3.81
CA SER A 203 -21.86 4.04 3.23
C SER A 203 -22.94 2.98 2.96
N LEU A 204 -22.53 1.78 2.51
CA LEU A 204 -23.46 0.67 2.25
C LEU A 204 -24.06 0.09 3.55
N LEU A 205 -23.33 0.13 4.67
CA LEU A 205 -23.85 -0.27 5.98
C LEU A 205 -24.93 0.68 6.51
N HIS A 206 -24.89 1.96 6.15
CA HIS A 206 -25.90 2.95 6.54
C HIS A 206 -27.06 3.04 5.54
N GLY A 207 -26.89 2.53 4.31
CA GLY A 207 -27.90 2.50 3.27
C GLY A 207 -28.82 1.28 3.32
N SER A 208 -29.79 1.22 2.39
CA SER A 208 -30.78 0.13 2.26
C SER A 208 -30.23 -1.18 1.69
N GLY A 209 -28.97 -1.21 1.27
CA GLY A 209 -28.33 -2.37 0.67
C GLY A 209 -27.15 -2.83 1.52
N ASN A 210 -27.39 -3.77 2.44
CA ASN A 210 -26.34 -4.38 3.26
C ASN A 210 -25.44 -5.32 2.44
N LYS A 211 -24.75 -4.74 1.45
CA LYS A 211 -23.85 -5.43 0.53
C LYS A 211 -22.42 -5.36 1.09
N GLN A 212 -21.78 -6.52 1.13
CA GLN A 212 -20.37 -6.63 1.49
C GLN A 212 -19.51 -6.31 0.26
N VAL A 213 -18.57 -5.38 0.41
CA VAL A 213 -17.58 -5.00 -0.62
C VAL A 213 -16.13 -5.29 -0.18
N ILE A 214 -15.89 -5.47 1.13
CA ILE A 214 -14.57 -5.84 1.68
C ILE A 214 -14.41 -7.35 1.82
N ASN A 215 -13.16 -7.84 1.91
CA ASN A 215 -12.82 -9.25 2.14
C ASN A 215 -13.51 -10.23 1.16
N LEU A 216 -13.64 -9.83 -0.10
CA LEU A 216 -14.22 -10.67 -1.14
C LEU A 216 -13.15 -11.46 -1.89
N ASP A 217 -13.51 -12.66 -2.32
CA ASP A 217 -12.72 -13.43 -3.28
C ASP A 217 -12.95 -12.95 -4.71
N HIS A 218 -12.05 -13.35 -5.61
CA HIS A 218 -12.05 -12.90 -7.00
C HIS A 218 -13.40 -13.09 -7.71
N LYS A 219 -14.05 -14.25 -7.53
CA LYS A 219 -15.32 -14.56 -8.21
C LYS A 219 -16.45 -13.66 -7.70
N LYS A 220 -16.48 -13.34 -6.41
CA LYS A 220 -17.49 -12.45 -5.82
C LYS A 220 -17.29 -11.01 -6.25
N VAL A 221 -16.04 -10.54 -6.38
CA VAL A 221 -15.73 -9.19 -6.88
C VAL A 221 -16.30 -8.99 -8.28
N VAL A 222 -16.04 -9.92 -9.20
CA VAL A 222 -16.55 -9.83 -10.58
C VAL A 222 -18.07 -9.75 -10.60
N LYS A 223 -18.76 -10.62 -9.87
CA LYS A 223 -20.23 -10.61 -9.78
C LYS A 223 -20.76 -9.30 -9.19
N LEU A 224 -20.13 -8.82 -8.13
CA LEU A 224 -20.51 -7.57 -7.47
C LEU A 224 -20.37 -6.38 -8.42
N MET A 225 -19.27 -6.29 -9.18
CA MET A 225 -19.06 -5.22 -10.16
C MET A 225 -20.17 -5.17 -11.22
N GLU A 226 -20.76 -6.30 -11.58
CA GLU A 226 -21.89 -6.34 -12.51
C GLU A 226 -23.20 -5.76 -11.91
N GLU A 227 -23.32 -5.67 -10.59
CA GLU A 227 -24.51 -5.17 -9.91
C GLU A 227 -24.42 -3.70 -9.51
N LEU A 228 -23.22 -3.22 -9.22
CA LEU A 228 -22.99 -1.87 -8.69
C LEU A 228 -23.14 -0.78 -9.76
N PRO A 229 -23.47 0.47 -9.36
CA PRO A 229 -23.31 1.63 -10.23
C PRO A 229 -21.83 1.87 -10.56
N PHE A 230 -21.54 2.59 -11.63
CA PHE A 230 -20.19 2.68 -12.19
C PHE A 230 -19.15 3.20 -11.19
N GLN A 231 -19.47 4.27 -10.45
CA GLN A 231 -18.55 4.88 -9.48
C GLN A 231 -18.17 3.91 -8.35
N GLU A 232 -19.14 3.15 -7.84
CA GLU A 232 -18.91 2.14 -6.80
C GLU A 232 -18.14 0.94 -7.36
N ALA A 233 -18.48 0.49 -8.56
CA ALA A 233 -17.76 -0.57 -9.26
C ALA A 233 -16.29 -0.19 -9.53
N LEU A 234 -16.01 1.08 -9.84
CA LEU A 234 -14.65 1.60 -10.03
C LEU A 234 -13.85 1.57 -8.73
N ILE A 235 -14.44 1.98 -7.60
CA ILE A 235 -13.80 1.89 -6.28
C ILE A 235 -13.43 0.43 -5.96
N VAL A 236 -14.36 -0.51 -6.21
CA VAL A 236 -14.11 -1.94 -6.02
C VAL A 236 -13.02 -2.44 -6.96
N ALA A 237 -13.06 -2.08 -8.24
CA ALA A 237 -12.05 -2.45 -9.22
C ALA A 237 -10.64 -2.00 -8.81
N ASP A 238 -10.49 -0.74 -8.40
CA ASP A 238 -9.22 -0.15 -7.97
C ASP A 238 -8.64 -0.90 -6.77
N ALA A 239 -9.46 -1.15 -5.74
CA ALA A 239 -9.00 -1.77 -4.50
C ALA A 239 -8.59 -3.25 -4.67
N TYR A 240 -9.26 -3.98 -5.57
CA TYR A 240 -8.94 -5.38 -5.88
C TYR A 240 -8.00 -5.56 -7.07
N LYS A 241 -7.45 -4.47 -7.62
CA LYS A 241 -6.54 -4.46 -8.79
C LYS A 241 -7.18 -5.11 -10.04
N ARG A 242 -8.46 -4.81 -10.28
CA ARG A 242 -9.30 -5.32 -11.39
C ARG A 242 -9.62 -4.23 -12.41
N THR A 243 -8.58 -3.56 -12.87
CA THR A 243 -8.70 -2.43 -13.81
C THR A 243 -8.46 -2.86 -15.26
N SER A 244 -8.32 -4.16 -15.54
CA SER A 244 -8.18 -4.66 -16.91
C SER A 244 -9.49 -4.52 -17.67
N TRP A 245 -9.42 -4.23 -18.96
CA TRP A 245 -10.59 -4.13 -19.84
C TRP A 245 -11.46 -5.41 -19.81
N THR A 246 -10.85 -6.57 -19.58
CA THR A 246 -11.54 -7.87 -19.45
C THR A 246 -12.46 -7.92 -18.23
N ASP A 247 -12.07 -7.29 -17.12
CA ASP A 247 -12.87 -7.25 -15.89
C ASP A 247 -14.16 -6.42 -16.09
N TRP A 248 -14.15 -5.48 -17.04
CA TRP A 248 -15.26 -4.58 -17.34
C TRP A 248 -16.24 -5.10 -18.40
N VAL A 249 -15.91 -6.19 -19.10
CA VAL A 249 -16.81 -6.81 -20.09
C VAL A 249 -18.13 -7.23 -19.44
N GLY A 250 -18.08 -7.88 -18.27
CA GLY A 250 -19.29 -8.33 -17.57
C GLY A 250 -20.20 -7.18 -17.12
N PRO A 251 -19.68 -6.17 -16.40
CA PRO A 251 -20.46 -5.01 -16.02
C PRO A 251 -21.07 -4.27 -17.21
N LEU A 252 -20.31 -4.06 -18.29
CA LEU A 252 -20.82 -3.42 -19.50
C LEU A 252 -21.90 -4.26 -20.19
N TYR A 253 -21.71 -5.59 -20.27
CA TYR A 253 -22.73 -6.48 -20.81
C TYR A 253 -24.04 -6.37 -20.03
N LYS A 254 -23.99 -6.53 -18.70
CA LYS A 254 -25.19 -6.54 -17.86
C LYS A 254 -25.87 -5.16 -17.79
N LYS A 255 -25.10 -4.09 -17.60
CA LYS A 255 -25.66 -2.74 -17.42
C LYS A 255 -26.06 -2.08 -18.73
N VAL A 256 -25.24 -2.21 -19.77
CA VAL A 256 -25.42 -1.46 -21.03
C VAL A 256 -26.17 -2.28 -22.06
N VAL A 257 -25.74 -3.53 -22.33
CA VAL A 257 -26.35 -4.36 -23.38
C VAL A 257 -27.71 -4.90 -22.91
N ILE A 258 -27.75 -5.52 -21.73
CA ILE A 258 -28.99 -6.08 -21.17
C ILE A 258 -29.87 -4.98 -20.54
N GLY A 259 -29.30 -4.14 -19.68
CA GLY A 259 -30.06 -3.12 -18.94
C GLY A 259 -30.29 -1.78 -19.65
N GLY A 260 -29.68 -1.53 -20.80
CA GLY A 260 -29.86 -0.28 -21.56
C GLY A 260 -29.32 0.99 -20.87
N HIS A 261 -28.52 0.87 -19.82
CA HIS A 261 -28.01 2.00 -19.04
C HIS A 261 -26.81 2.68 -19.72
N PHE A 262 -27.05 3.45 -20.78
CA PHE A 262 -25.96 4.13 -21.52
C PHE A 262 -25.22 5.22 -20.73
N HIS A 263 -25.80 5.75 -19.65
CA HIS A 263 -25.07 6.63 -18.73
C HIS A 263 -23.86 5.90 -18.11
N TYR A 264 -24.01 4.60 -17.80
CA TYR A 264 -22.91 3.77 -17.30
C TYR A 264 -21.77 3.68 -18.32
N LEU A 265 -22.10 3.57 -19.61
CA LEU A 265 -21.11 3.56 -20.69
C LEU A 265 -20.41 4.93 -20.84
N SER A 266 -21.16 6.02 -20.69
CA SER A 266 -20.59 7.37 -20.70
C SER A 266 -19.61 7.55 -19.56
N ASP A 267 -19.98 7.18 -18.34
CA ASP A 267 -19.10 7.24 -17.17
C ASP A 267 -17.86 6.35 -17.38
N TYR A 268 -18.03 5.14 -17.93
CA TYR A 268 -16.91 4.26 -18.27
C TYR A 268 -15.88 4.93 -19.17
N LYS A 269 -16.33 5.63 -20.22
CA LYS A 269 -15.43 6.33 -21.15
C LYS A 269 -14.64 7.46 -20.50
N THR A 270 -15.13 8.04 -19.40
CA THR A 270 -14.37 9.07 -18.67
C THR A 270 -13.16 8.49 -17.95
N ALA A 271 -13.21 7.20 -17.57
CA ALA A 271 -12.15 6.53 -16.82
C ALA A 271 -11.27 5.64 -17.70
N PHE A 272 -11.81 5.02 -18.75
CA PHE A 272 -11.11 4.04 -19.57
C PHE A 272 -11.39 4.18 -21.07
N PRO A 273 -10.37 3.95 -21.93
CA PRO A 273 -10.59 3.90 -23.37
C PRO A 273 -11.32 2.61 -23.78
N LEU A 274 -12.26 2.74 -24.72
CA LEU A 274 -12.93 1.58 -25.34
C LEU A 274 -11.98 0.87 -26.29
N LYS A 275 -11.68 -0.40 -25.99
CA LYS A 275 -10.80 -1.25 -26.83
C LYS A 275 -11.62 -2.04 -27.85
N ALA A 276 -11.08 -2.24 -29.05
CA ALA A 276 -11.71 -3.04 -30.11
C ALA A 276 -12.07 -4.48 -29.65
N ASN A 277 -11.14 -5.14 -28.95
CA ASN A 277 -11.33 -6.50 -28.43
C ASN A 277 -12.49 -6.60 -27.42
N MET A 278 -12.81 -5.51 -26.71
CA MET A 278 -13.95 -5.47 -25.80
C MET A 278 -15.27 -5.66 -26.56
N PHE A 279 -15.41 -5.07 -27.75
CA PHE A 279 -16.62 -5.24 -28.56
C PHE A 279 -16.75 -6.66 -29.11
N GLN A 280 -15.64 -7.31 -29.47
CA GLN A 280 -15.64 -8.72 -29.87
C GLN A 280 -16.11 -9.61 -28.74
N GLU A 281 -15.59 -9.40 -27.54
CA GLU A 281 -15.97 -10.19 -26.37
C GLU A 281 -17.44 -9.96 -25.98
N LEU A 282 -17.91 -8.71 -26.01
CA LEU A 282 -19.31 -8.37 -25.77
C LEU A 282 -20.24 -8.99 -26.83
N ALA A 283 -19.83 -9.01 -28.11
CA ALA A 283 -20.59 -9.65 -29.18
C ALA A 283 -20.63 -11.18 -29.03
N SER A 284 -19.49 -11.80 -28.68
CA SER A 284 -19.42 -13.23 -28.38
C SER A 284 -20.33 -13.59 -27.22
N ARG A 285 -20.25 -12.84 -26.10
CA ARG A 285 -21.12 -13.05 -24.93
C ARG A 285 -22.61 -12.88 -25.30
N TYR A 286 -22.92 -11.90 -26.15
CA TYR A 286 -24.28 -11.68 -26.65
C TYR A 286 -24.78 -12.85 -27.50
N GLN A 287 -23.97 -13.43 -28.38
CA GLN A 287 -24.38 -14.57 -29.22
C GLN A 287 -24.72 -15.81 -28.37
N HIS A 288 -23.92 -16.08 -27.34
CA HIS A 288 -24.06 -17.27 -26.50
C HIS A 288 -25.16 -17.15 -25.44
N ASP A 289 -25.62 -15.93 -25.15
CA ASP A 289 -26.71 -15.71 -24.20
C ASP A 289 -28.05 -16.07 -24.84
N ARG A 290 -28.79 -17.01 -24.25
CA ARG A 290 -30.07 -17.48 -24.80
C ARG A 290 -31.27 -16.73 -24.18
N GLU A 291 -31.07 -16.01 -23.08
CA GLU A 291 -32.13 -15.35 -22.30
C GLU A 291 -32.05 -13.82 -22.46
N ARG A 292 -31.97 -13.35 -23.71
CA ARG A 292 -31.80 -11.94 -24.03
C ARG A 292 -33.15 -11.21 -24.10
N PRO A 293 -33.29 -10.03 -23.44
CA PRO A 293 -34.45 -9.16 -23.66
C PRO A 293 -34.50 -8.69 -25.12
N PRO A 294 -35.69 -8.48 -25.72
CA PRO A 294 -35.82 -8.01 -27.10
C PRO A 294 -35.17 -6.64 -27.32
N GLU A 295 -35.20 -5.78 -26.31
CA GLU A 295 -34.58 -4.44 -26.33
C GLU A 295 -33.03 -4.48 -26.40
N SER A 296 -32.42 -5.59 -25.99
CA SER A 296 -30.97 -5.75 -25.97
C SER A 296 -30.34 -5.64 -27.36
N ALA A 297 -31.07 -5.96 -28.42
CA ALA A 297 -30.61 -5.81 -29.80
C ALA A 297 -30.46 -4.32 -30.18
N ALA A 298 -31.39 -3.46 -29.75
CA ALA A 298 -31.28 -2.01 -29.93
C ALA A 298 -30.10 -1.44 -29.13
N ASN A 299 -29.89 -1.93 -27.92
CA ASN A 299 -28.75 -1.53 -27.08
C ASN A 299 -27.42 -1.96 -27.70
N MET A 300 -27.32 -3.20 -28.19
CA MET A 300 -26.11 -3.68 -28.86
C MET A 300 -25.80 -2.84 -30.12
N ARG A 301 -26.82 -2.50 -30.92
CA ARG A 301 -26.66 -1.57 -32.07
C ARG A 301 -26.10 -0.22 -31.64
N ARG A 302 -26.69 0.40 -30.61
CA ARG A 302 -26.24 1.69 -30.08
C ARG A 302 -24.82 1.62 -29.53
N LEU A 303 -24.44 0.52 -28.87
CA LEU A 303 -23.08 0.27 -28.40
C LEU A 303 -22.08 0.20 -29.57
N LEU A 304 -22.39 -0.54 -30.63
CA LEU A 304 -21.55 -0.62 -31.84
C LEU A 304 -21.40 0.74 -32.55
N GLY A 305 -22.32 1.67 -32.35
CA GLY A 305 -22.17 3.07 -32.78
C GLY A 305 -20.92 3.76 -32.23
N HIS A 306 -20.39 3.29 -31.09
CA HIS A 306 -19.18 3.83 -30.48
C HIS A 306 -17.88 3.16 -30.95
N LEU A 307 -17.96 2.11 -31.77
CA LEU A 307 -16.79 1.44 -32.35
C LEU A 307 -16.32 2.21 -33.59
N ARG A 308 -15.12 2.80 -33.52
CA ARG A 308 -14.50 3.52 -34.65
C ARG A 308 -13.96 2.60 -35.75
N ASN A 309 -13.60 1.36 -35.41
CA ASN A 309 -13.04 0.40 -36.35
C ASN A 309 -14.14 -0.14 -37.28
N LEU A 310 -14.26 0.43 -38.48
CA LEU A 310 -15.31 0.08 -39.46
C LEU A 310 -15.25 -1.38 -39.92
N PRO A 311 -14.09 -1.97 -40.26
CA PRO A 311 -14.00 -3.39 -40.60
C PRO A 311 -14.53 -4.30 -39.48
N LEU A 312 -14.13 -4.04 -38.24
CA LEU A 312 -14.57 -4.82 -37.10
C LEU A 312 -16.06 -4.62 -36.82
N LYS A 313 -16.55 -3.39 -36.97
CA LYS A 313 -17.98 -3.06 -36.81
C LYS A 313 -18.84 -3.79 -37.85
N ARG A 314 -18.40 -3.85 -39.12
CA ARG A 314 -19.07 -4.62 -40.18
C ARG A 314 -19.07 -6.12 -39.87
N LYS A 315 -17.94 -6.67 -39.42
CA LYS A 315 -17.84 -8.08 -39.02
C LYS A 315 -18.83 -8.43 -37.90
N ILE A 316 -18.80 -7.69 -36.79
CA ILE A 316 -19.69 -7.92 -35.65
C ILE A 316 -21.16 -7.74 -36.04
N ALA A 317 -21.49 -6.73 -36.85
CA ALA A 317 -22.87 -6.51 -37.30
C ALA A 317 -23.39 -7.66 -38.19
N THR A 318 -22.52 -8.24 -39.02
CA THR A 318 -22.82 -9.42 -39.85
C THR A 318 -23.04 -10.64 -38.96
N ASP A 319 -22.12 -10.89 -38.03
CA ASP A 319 -22.17 -12.03 -37.10
C ASP A 319 -23.39 -11.99 -36.17
N LEU A 320 -23.97 -10.80 -35.94
CA LEU A 320 -25.16 -10.59 -35.10
C LEU A 320 -26.46 -10.43 -35.90
N GLY A 321 -26.42 -10.42 -37.24
CA GLY A 321 -27.59 -10.23 -38.10
C GLY A 321 -28.21 -8.82 -38.01
N LEU A 322 -27.41 -7.79 -37.70
CA LEU A 322 -27.88 -6.41 -37.52
C LEU A 322 -27.88 -5.64 -38.84
N SER A 323 -28.88 -5.90 -39.69
CA SER A 323 -29.04 -5.33 -41.04
C SER A 323 -29.05 -3.80 -41.08
N ASP A 324 -29.69 -3.13 -40.12
CA ASP A 324 -29.75 -1.65 -40.07
C ASP A 324 -28.36 -1.00 -39.89
N VAL A 325 -27.49 -1.65 -39.11
CA VAL A 325 -26.12 -1.17 -38.87
C VAL A 325 -25.28 -1.34 -40.13
N LEU A 326 -25.52 -2.41 -40.90
CA LEU A 326 -24.87 -2.63 -42.21
C LEU A 326 -25.35 -1.61 -43.26
N GLN A 327 -26.64 -1.25 -43.26
CA GLN A 327 -27.19 -0.23 -44.16
C GLN A 327 -26.58 1.16 -43.89
N SER A 328 -26.44 1.56 -42.62
CA SER A 328 -25.74 2.82 -42.25
C SER A 328 -24.22 2.82 -42.47
N LEU A 329 -23.63 1.64 -42.70
CA LEU A 329 -22.20 1.45 -43.01
C LEU A 329 -21.93 1.25 -44.51
N SER A 330 -22.97 1.18 -45.33
CA SER A 330 -22.84 1.22 -46.78
C SER A 330 -22.17 2.53 -47.18
N PRO A 331 -21.31 2.53 -48.19
CA PRO A 331 -20.55 3.70 -48.55
C PRO A 331 -21.50 4.86 -48.85
N THR A 332 -21.52 5.87 -47.98
CA THR A 332 -21.85 7.22 -48.41
C THR A 332 -20.99 7.52 -49.63
N GLN A 333 -21.56 8.18 -50.63
CA GLN A 333 -21.11 8.31 -52.02
C GLN A 333 -19.61 8.62 -52.26
N ASP A 334 -18.84 8.98 -51.23
CA ASP A 334 -17.42 9.29 -51.25
C ASP A 334 -16.47 8.07 -51.41
N GLU A 335 -16.83 6.84 -50.99
CA GLU A 335 -15.98 5.65 -51.27
C GLU A 335 -16.15 5.13 -52.71
N GLY A 336 -17.25 5.48 -53.39
CA GLY A 336 -17.41 5.23 -54.83
C GLY A 336 -16.39 6.02 -55.64
N PHE A 337 -16.13 7.26 -55.23
CA PHE A 337 -15.15 8.15 -55.86
C PHE A 337 -13.72 7.62 -55.74
N LEU A 338 -13.36 7.01 -54.60
CA LEU A 338 -12.04 6.43 -54.38
C LEU A 338 -11.82 5.10 -55.14
N ASN A 339 -12.88 4.32 -55.34
CA ASN A 339 -12.79 3.08 -56.12
C ASN A 339 -12.75 3.33 -57.64
N ASP A 340 -13.33 4.43 -58.13
CA ASP A 340 -13.25 4.81 -59.54
C ASP A 340 -11.87 5.40 -59.91
N ILE A 341 -11.20 6.09 -58.98
CA ILE A 341 -9.81 6.57 -59.18
C ILE A 341 -8.81 5.40 -59.18
N ALA A 342 -9.07 4.32 -58.45
CA ALA A 342 -8.21 3.13 -58.43
C ALA A 342 -8.36 2.23 -59.69
N ARG A 343 -9.28 2.56 -60.61
CA ARG A 343 -9.53 1.85 -61.87
C ARG A 343 -9.13 2.63 -63.13
N LEU A 344 -8.56 3.82 -62.95
CA LEU A 344 -7.80 4.57 -63.97
C LEU A 344 -6.31 4.35 -63.74
#